data_AF-A0A180F0K6-F1
#
_entry.id   AF-A0A180F0K6-F1
#
_cell.length_a   1.000
_cell.length_b   1.000
_cell.length_c   1.000
_cell.angle_alpha   90.00
_cell.angle_beta   90.00
_cell.angle_gamma   90.00
#
_symmetry.space_group_name_H-M   'P 1'
#
loop_
_entity.id
_entity.type
_entity.pdbx_description
1 polymer ?
#
loop_
_entity_poly.entity_id
_entity_poly.type
_entity_poly.pdbx_seq_one_letter_code
_entity_poly.pdbx_strand_id
1 'polypeptide(L)'
;MNFFLGETFNDFSISSEFIKELNIDYIGVKYFSKESNSGVKHFIGGIGENENYTINLEDASSGTQTVIPLSVIIEYFSKYYDFTSRFNKIIFNYMSQSDNLKDFRADQNIGDIKHKNIHIHIEEPELSLYPDAQLNLINFIINRCFIQEHKDYTMTVMMATHSPYIINHLNLLIKAHDKDKLVEGAKLNYTDLSVYQIADGRITDLKIQNERLINTNVLSDTINDIYDKYNEL
;
A
#
# COMPACT_ATOMS: atom_id res chain seq x y z
N MET A 1 -12.44 -18.87 -0.37
CA MET A 1 -11.05 -18.39 -0.52
C MET A 1 -10.84 -17.45 -1.72
N ASN A 2 -11.88 -17.08 -2.49
CA ASN A 2 -11.74 -16.36 -3.78
C ASN A 2 -12.23 -14.90 -3.77
N PHE A 3 -12.71 -14.38 -2.62
CA PHE A 3 -13.28 -13.02 -2.56
C PHE A 3 -12.18 -11.95 -2.60
N PHE A 4 -11.25 -11.97 -1.64
CA PHE A 4 -10.17 -10.98 -1.55
C PHE A 4 -9.28 -10.97 -2.80
N LEU A 5 -8.95 -12.14 -3.36
CA LEU A 5 -8.17 -12.21 -4.61
C LEU A 5 -8.93 -11.60 -5.80
N GLY A 6 -10.24 -11.85 -5.90
CA GLY A 6 -11.09 -11.28 -6.94
C GLY A 6 -11.23 -9.76 -6.81
N GLU A 7 -11.34 -9.26 -5.57
CA GLU A 7 -11.39 -7.83 -5.26
C GLU A 7 -10.07 -7.14 -5.63
N THR A 8 -8.93 -7.66 -5.17
CA THR A 8 -7.60 -7.13 -5.52
C THR A 8 -7.38 -7.13 -7.03
N PHE A 9 -7.77 -8.20 -7.73
CA PHE A 9 -7.66 -8.25 -9.19
C PHE A 9 -8.54 -7.20 -9.88
N ASN A 10 -9.76 -6.99 -9.39
CA ASN A 10 -10.66 -5.97 -9.92
C ASN A 10 -10.11 -4.56 -9.68
N ASP A 11 -9.59 -4.28 -8.48
CA ASP A 11 -8.98 -3.00 -8.15
C ASP A 11 -7.73 -2.73 -9.00
N PHE A 12 -6.89 -3.74 -9.20
CA PHE A 12 -5.74 -3.66 -10.10
C PHE A 12 -6.18 -3.40 -11.54
N SER A 13 -7.18 -4.14 -12.03
CA SER A 13 -7.71 -3.99 -13.39
C SER A 13 -8.19 -2.56 -13.61
N ILE A 14 -9.03 -2.03 -12.72
CA ILE A 14 -9.51 -0.64 -12.77
C ILE A 14 -8.35 0.34 -12.71
N SER A 15 -7.42 0.16 -11.79
CA SER A 15 -6.28 1.07 -11.59
C SER A 15 -5.37 1.13 -12.83
N SER A 16 -5.16 -0.01 -13.49
CA SER A 16 -4.35 -0.13 -14.70
C SER A 16 -4.94 0.55 -15.94
N GLU A 17 -6.25 0.84 -15.94
CA GLU A 17 -6.87 1.63 -17.00
C GLU A 17 -6.34 3.07 -17.00
N PHE A 18 -6.09 3.64 -15.80
CA PHE A 18 -5.59 4.99 -15.59
C PHE A 18 -4.06 5.05 -15.58
N ILE A 19 -3.40 4.00 -15.07
CA ILE A 19 -1.95 3.94 -14.93
C ILE A 19 -1.38 3.06 -16.04
N LYS A 20 -1.01 3.71 -17.14
CA LYS A 20 -0.38 3.05 -18.29
C LYS A 20 1.09 2.74 -18.06
N GLU A 21 1.75 3.49 -17.19
CA GLU A 21 3.15 3.29 -16.84
C GLU A 21 3.39 3.73 -15.38
N LEU A 22 4.20 2.98 -14.64
CA LEU A 22 4.63 3.31 -13.29
C LEU A 22 6.05 2.78 -13.05
N ASN A 23 6.96 3.65 -12.61
CA ASN A 23 8.27 3.21 -12.13
C ASN A 23 8.15 2.64 -10.73
N ILE A 24 8.81 1.51 -10.52
CA ILE A 24 8.79 0.73 -9.28
C ILE A 24 10.22 0.67 -8.79
N ASP A 25 10.70 1.83 -8.33
CA ASP A 25 12.11 2.11 -8.07
C ASP A 25 12.71 1.14 -7.06
N TYR A 26 11.90 0.64 -6.11
CA TYR A 26 12.37 -0.24 -5.03
C TYR A 26 12.69 -1.68 -5.45
N ILE A 27 12.27 -2.11 -6.65
CA ILE A 27 12.75 -3.34 -7.30
C ILE A 27 13.47 -3.07 -8.62
N GLY A 28 13.69 -1.79 -8.96
CA GLY A 28 14.44 -1.39 -10.16
C GLY A 28 13.76 -1.73 -11.48
N VAL A 29 12.42 -1.77 -11.54
CA VAL A 29 11.68 -2.09 -12.77
C VAL A 29 10.59 -1.07 -13.09
N LYS A 30 10.19 -1.03 -14.35
CA LYS A 30 9.08 -0.24 -14.84
C LYS A 30 7.91 -1.12 -15.22
N TYR A 31 6.75 -0.84 -14.64
CA TYR A 31 5.48 -1.40 -15.06
C TYR A 31 4.89 -0.60 -16.21
N PHE A 32 4.31 -1.29 -17.19
CA PHE A 32 3.46 -0.65 -18.20
C PHE A 32 2.40 -1.60 -18.75
N SER A 33 1.29 -1.05 -19.23
CA SER A 33 0.21 -1.80 -19.86
C SER A 33 0.01 -1.42 -21.32
N LYS A 34 -0.41 -2.39 -22.13
CA LYS A 34 -0.75 -2.19 -23.55
C LYS A 34 -2.09 -2.83 -23.87
N GLU A 35 -2.89 -2.14 -24.66
CA GLU A 35 -4.11 -2.73 -25.22
C GLU A 35 -3.77 -3.78 -26.26
N SER A 36 -4.53 -4.86 -26.27
CA SER A 36 -4.43 -5.93 -27.26
C SER A 36 -5.82 -6.43 -27.62
N ASN A 37 -5.92 -7.20 -28.70
CA ASN A 37 -7.19 -7.79 -29.16
C ASN A 37 -7.84 -8.70 -28.09
N SER A 38 -7.08 -9.20 -27.12
CA SER A 38 -7.54 -10.06 -26.03
C SER A 38 -7.72 -9.33 -24.69
N GLY A 39 -7.69 -7.99 -24.70
CA GLY A 39 -7.75 -7.16 -23.49
C GLY A 39 -6.42 -6.46 -23.16
N VAL A 40 -6.33 -5.89 -21.96
CA VAL A 40 -5.12 -5.20 -21.48
C VAL A 40 -4.08 -6.24 -21.09
N LYS A 41 -2.85 -6.09 -21.61
CA LYS A 41 -1.69 -6.89 -21.20
C LYS A 41 -0.73 -6.05 -20.35
N HIS A 42 -0.16 -6.69 -19.34
CA HIS A 42 0.71 -6.06 -18.34
C HIS A 42 2.15 -6.54 -18.52
N PHE A 43 3.09 -5.62 -18.48
CA PHE A 43 4.49 -5.87 -18.75
C PHE A 43 5.40 -5.23 -17.70
N ILE A 44 6.60 -5.78 -17.61
CA ILE A 44 7.72 -5.27 -16.83
C ILE A 44 8.90 -5.04 -17.76
N GLY A 45 9.58 -3.90 -17.60
CA GLY A 45 10.82 -3.58 -18.29
C GLY A 45 11.84 -2.89 -17.40
N GLY A 46 13.04 -2.68 -17.91
CA GLY A 46 14.12 -2.01 -17.16
C GLY A 46 13.88 -0.52 -16.96
N ILE A 47 14.55 0.05 -15.94
CA ILE A 47 14.54 1.50 -15.66
C ILE A 47 15.83 2.09 -16.26
N GLY A 48 15.77 2.52 -17.51
CA GLY A 48 16.88 3.25 -18.15
C GLY A 48 17.00 3.00 -19.65
N GLU A 49 17.65 3.93 -20.35
CA GLU A 49 17.80 3.87 -21.83
C GLU A 49 18.59 2.64 -22.32
N ASN A 50 19.41 2.04 -21.46
CA ASN A 50 20.25 0.87 -21.77
C ASN A 50 19.66 -0.46 -21.29
N GLU A 51 18.57 -0.46 -20.51
CA GLU A 51 17.93 -1.66 -19.99
C GLU A 51 16.73 -2.08 -20.84
N ASN A 52 17.02 -2.55 -22.05
CA ASN A 52 15.99 -2.95 -23.01
C ASN A 52 15.60 -4.41 -22.81
N TYR A 53 14.89 -4.71 -21.73
CA TYR A 53 14.12 -5.95 -21.62
C TYR A 53 12.64 -5.64 -21.43
N THR A 54 11.81 -6.59 -21.86
CA THR A 54 10.37 -6.57 -21.64
C THR A 54 9.91 -8.00 -21.43
N ILE A 55 9.25 -8.24 -20.31
CA ILE A 55 8.64 -9.53 -19.97
C ILE A 55 7.17 -9.30 -19.63
N ASN A 56 6.32 -10.32 -19.78
CA ASN A 56 4.97 -10.24 -19.26
C ASN A 56 5.04 -10.22 -17.72
N LEU A 57 4.09 -9.53 -17.08
CA LEU A 57 4.01 -9.52 -15.62
C LEU A 57 3.87 -10.96 -15.06
N GLU A 58 3.12 -11.83 -15.73
CA GLU A 58 2.91 -13.24 -15.37
C GLU A 58 4.21 -14.08 -15.42
N ASP A 59 5.21 -13.63 -16.18
CA ASP A 59 6.51 -14.29 -16.31
C ASP A 59 7.56 -13.71 -15.35
N ALA A 60 7.21 -12.69 -14.55
CA ALA A 60 8.13 -12.04 -13.62
C ALA A 60 8.36 -12.86 -12.34
N SER A 61 9.28 -12.45 -11.48
CA SER A 61 9.47 -13.09 -10.16
C SER A 61 8.23 -12.92 -9.27
N SER A 62 8.03 -13.81 -8.29
CA SER A 62 6.87 -13.75 -7.38
C SER A 62 6.78 -12.43 -6.62
N GLY A 63 7.92 -11.85 -6.22
CA GLY A 63 7.98 -10.53 -5.59
C GLY A 63 7.47 -9.43 -6.51
N THR A 64 7.89 -9.41 -7.77
CA THR A 64 7.37 -8.47 -8.77
C THR A 64 5.88 -8.71 -9.02
N GLN A 65 5.44 -9.95 -9.19
CA GLN A 65 4.02 -10.27 -9.41
C GLN A 65 3.12 -9.81 -8.25
N THR A 66 3.65 -9.79 -7.02
CA THR A 66 2.90 -9.38 -5.83
C THR A 66 2.87 -7.86 -5.68
N VAL A 67 4.00 -7.19 -5.88
CA VAL A 67 4.15 -5.77 -5.51
C VAL A 67 3.67 -4.80 -6.59
N ILE A 68 3.63 -5.25 -7.85
CA ILE A 68 3.14 -4.43 -8.97
C ILE A 68 1.64 -4.12 -8.82
N PRO A 69 0.74 -5.10 -8.61
CA PRO A 69 -0.66 -4.81 -8.36
C PRO A 69 -0.86 -3.86 -7.17
N LEU A 70 -0.18 -4.13 -6.05
CA LEU A 70 -0.23 -3.30 -4.85
C LEU A 70 0.13 -1.84 -5.16
N SER A 71 1.22 -1.61 -5.90
CA SER A 71 1.71 -0.25 -6.21
C SER A 71 0.80 0.50 -7.15
N VAL A 72 0.26 -0.19 -8.15
CA VAL A 72 -0.67 0.41 -9.11
C VAL A 72 -1.99 0.78 -8.42
N ILE A 73 -2.47 -0.06 -7.48
CA ILE A 73 -3.66 0.24 -6.67
C ILE A 73 -3.42 1.46 -5.78
N ILE A 74 -2.30 1.51 -5.04
CA ILE A 74 -1.97 2.66 -4.18
C ILE A 74 -1.79 3.94 -5.00
N GLU A 75 -1.10 3.88 -6.14
CA GLU A 75 -0.93 5.02 -7.05
C GLU A 75 -2.30 5.52 -7.57
N TYR A 76 -3.22 4.60 -7.88
CA TYR A 76 -4.56 4.96 -8.33
C TYR A 76 -5.34 5.69 -7.24
N PHE A 77 -5.40 5.11 -6.04
CA PHE A 77 -6.14 5.69 -4.93
C PHE A 77 -5.52 6.97 -4.38
N SER A 78 -4.22 7.17 -4.54
CA SER A 78 -3.54 8.39 -4.07
C SER A 78 -3.64 9.57 -5.04
N LYS A 79 -3.64 9.32 -6.37
CA LYS A 79 -3.59 10.41 -7.38
C LYS A 79 -4.79 10.49 -8.32
N TYR A 80 -5.35 9.36 -8.72
CA TYR A 80 -6.32 9.28 -9.83
C TYR A 80 -7.76 9.06 -9.35
N TYR A 81 -7.94 8.66 -8.10
CA TYR A 81 -9.26 8.38 -7.57
C TYR A 81 -10.10 9.65 -7.42
N ASP A 82 -11.28 9.62 -8.04
CA ASP A 82 -12.32 10.62 -7.90
C ASP A 82 -13.43 10.04 -7.02
N PHE A 83 -13.40 10.40 -5.74
CA PHE A 83 -14.35 9.93 -4.74
C PHE A 83 -15.79 10.29 -5.12
N THR A 84 -16.01 11.54 -5.53
CA THR A 84 -17.36 12.06 -5.79
C THR A 84 -17.98 11.34 -6.99
N SER A 85 -17.24 11.22 -8.09
CA SER A 85 -17.73 10.53 -9.30
C SER A 85 -17.97 9.04 -9.05
N ARG A 86 -17.08 8.35 -8.31
CA ARG A 86 -17.23 6.92 -7.99
C ARG A 86 -18.39 6.66 -7.06
N PHE A 87 -18.55 7.45 -6.00
CA PHE A 87 -19.66 7.31 -5.06
C PHE A 87 -21.01 7.54 -5.75
N ASN A 88 -21.11 8.58 -6.59
CA ASN A 88 -22.31 8.84 -7.40
C ASN A 88 -22.69 7.62 -8.26
N LYS A 89 -21.71 6.98 -8.90
CA LYS A 89 -21.93 5.79 -9.74
C LYS A 89 -22.44 4.59 -8.93
N ILE A 90 -21.89 4.36 -7.73
CA ILE A 90 -22.31 3.26 -6.84
C ILE A 90 -23.76 3.45 -6.40
N ILE A 91 -24.11 4.64 -5.92
CA ILE A 91 -25.47 4.98 -5.49
C ILE A 91 -26.45 4.84 -6.66
N PHE A 92 -26.10 5.38 -7.83
CA PHE A 92 -26.93 5.25 -9.03
C PHE A 92 -27.17 3.78 -9.41
N ASN A 93 -26.13 2.95 -9.41
CA ASN A 93 -26.25 1.53 -9.70
C ASN A 93 -27.14 0.81 -8.67
N TYR A 94 -26.98 1.10 -7.37
CA TYR A 94 -27.82 0.53 -6.31
C TYR A 94 -29.30 0.92 -6.47
N MET A 95 -29.57 2.19 -6.78
CA MET A 95 -30.93 2.69 -6.99
C MET A 95 -31.56 2.10 -8.26
N SER A 96 -30.78 1.96 -9.33
CA SER A 96 -31.24 1.31 -10.57
C SER A 96 -31.56 -0.17 -10.37
N GLN A 97 -30.89 -0.86 -9.45
CA GLN A 97 -31.14 -2.27 -9.14
C GLN A 97 -32.32 -2.46 -8.17
N SER A 98 -32.68 -1.44 -7.40
CA SER A 98 -33.72 -1.50 -6.36
C SER A 98 -35.07 -0.92 -6.78
N ASP A 99 -35.25 -0.52 -8.04
CA ASP A 99 -36.45 0.13 -8.60
C ASP A 99 -36.93 1.38 -7.83
N ASN A 100 -36.09 1.95 -6.95
CA ASN A 100 -36.38 3.09 -6.08
C ASN A 100 -35.84 4.42 -6.64
N LEU A 101 -35.73 4.56 -7.97
CA LEU A 101 -35.29 5.79 -8.65
C LEU A 101 -36.13 7.03 -8.29
N LYS A 102 -37.38 6.84 -7.87
CA LYS A 102 -38.29 7.91 -7.44
C LYS A 102 -37.92 8.56 -6.12
N ASP A 103 -37.11 7.89 -5.30
CA ASP A 103 -36.66 8.39 -4.00
C ASP A 103 -35.36 9.20 -4.09
N PHE A 104 -34.77 9.31 -5.28
CA PHE A 104 -33.58 10.12 -5.50
C PHE A 104 -33.89 11.61 -5.33
N ARG A 105 -33.41 12.18 -4.22
CA ARG A 105 -33.38 13.62 -4.00
C ARG A 105 -31.98 14.13 -4.37
N ALA A 106 -31.89 14.89 -5.45
CA ALA A 106 -30.66 15.58 -5.87
C ALA A 106 -30.13 16.55 -4.78
N ASP A 107 -30.99 16.90 -3.83
CA ASP A 107 -30.76 17.82 -2.71
C ASP A 107 -29.85 17.24 -1.61
N GLN A 108 -29.58 15.92 -1.60
CA GLN A 108 -28.44 15.37 -0.86
C GLN A 108 -27.18 15.57 -1.70
N ASN A 109 -26.65 16.79 -1.71
CA ASN A 109 -25.39 17.09 -2.36
C ASN A 109 -24.30 16.17 -1.80
N ILE A 110 -23.87 15.19 -2.57
CA ILE A 110 -22.84 14.22 -2.19
C ILE A 110 -21.48 14.92 -1.97
N GLY A 111 -21.30 16.11 -2.54
CA GLY A 111 -20.21 17.02 -2.21
C GLY A 111 -20.17 17.45 -0.73
N ASP A 112 -21.28 17.34 0.00
CA ASP A 112 -21.42 17.75 1.40
C ASP A 112 -21.02 16.64 2.40
N ILE A 113 -20.60 15.45 1.92
CA ILE A 113 -19.99 14.45 2.79
C ILE A 113 -18.70 15.05 3.35
N LYS A 114 -18.75 15.46 4.62
CA LYS A 114 -17.67 16.21 5.30
C LYS A 114 -16.35 15.44 5.40
N HIS A 115 -16.43 14.11 5.47
CA HIS A 115 -15.27 13.24 5.67
C HIS A 115 -15.28 12.11 4.64
N LYS A 116 -14.49 12.29 3.58
CA LYS A 116 -14.26 11.26 2.57
C LYS A 116 -12.97 10.53 2.94
N ASN A 117 -13.04 9.23 3.15
CA ASN A 117 -11.91 8.42 3.61
C ASN A 117 -11.67 7.24 2.67
N ILE A 118 -10.40 6.95 2.42
CA ILE A 118 -9.94 5.75 1.73
C ILE A 118 -9.12 4.94 2.72
N HIS A 119 -9.58 3.72 3.03
CA HIS A 119 -8.90 2.81 3.95
C HIS A 119 -8.26 1.69 3.13
N ILE A 120 -6.93 1.59 3.16
CA ILE A 120 -6.18 0.52 2.49
C ILE A 120 -5.74 -0.49 3.56
N HIS A 121 -6.09 -1.76 3.36
CA HIS A 121 -5.64 -2.86 4.19
C HIS A 121 -4.69 -3.74 3.40
N ILE A 122 -3.50 -4.01 3.96
CA ILE A 122 -2.46 -4.79 3.29
C ILE A 122 -2.00 -5.90 4.23
N GLU A 123 -1.97 -7.14 3.75
CA GLU A 123 -1.40 -8.27 4.47
C GLU A 123 -0.06 -8.64 3.82
N GLU A 124 0.97 -8.82 4.64
CA GLU A 124 2.33 -9.22 4.25
C GLU A 124 2.87 -8.47 3.00
N PRO A 125 2.92 -7.12 3.02
CA PRO A 125 3.47 -6.35 1.90
C PRO A 125 4.92 -6.75 1.55
N GLU A 126 5.65 -7.34 2.49
CA GLU A 126 7.01 -7.86 2.33
C GLU A 126 7.13 -9.19 1.59
N LEU A 127 6.02 -9.87 1.29
CA LEU A 127 6.06 -11.24 0.75
C LEU A 127 6.89 -11.30 -0.54
N SER A 128 7.88 -12.21 -0.55
CA SER A 128 8.85 -12.38 -1.65
C SER A 128 9.76 -11.17 -1.95
N LEU A 129 9.84 -10.17 -1.06
CA LEU A 129 10.75 -9.03 -1.17
C LEU A 129 11.99 -9.19 -0.28
N TYR A 130 13.15 -8.81 -0.80
CA TYR A 130 14.37 -8.67 -0.01
C TYR A 130 14.30 -7.42 0.90
N PRO A 131 15.09 -7.36 2.00
CA PRO A 131 14.95 -6.32 3.03
C PRO A 131 14.91 -4.88 2.49
N ASP A 132 15.85 -4.50 1.63
CA ASP A 132 15.93 -3.12 1.12
C ASP A 132 14.68 -2.73 0.30
N ALA A 133 14.13 -3.66 -0.49
CA ALA A 133 12.88 -3.42 -1.22
C ALA A 133 11.69 -3.22 -0.28
N GLN A 134 11.67 -3.88 0.89
CA GLN A 134 10.62 -3.69 1.88
C GLN A 134 10.66 -2.26 2.45
N LEU A 135 11.85 -1.74 2.79
CA LEU A 135 12.02 -0.37 3.29
C LEU A 135 11.49 0.65 2.28
N ASN A 136 11.87 0.47 1.02
CA ASN A 136 11.53 1.41 -0.04
C ASN A 136 10.07 1.29 -0.49
N LEU A 137 9.45 0.10 -0.38
CA LEU A 137 8.00 -0.08 -0.52
C LEU A 137 7.25 0.72 0.55
N ILE A 138 7.71 0.69 1.81
CA ILE A 138 7.12 1.50 2.88
C ILE A 138 7.29 3.00 2.60
N ASN A 139 8.45 3.43 2.09
CA ASN A 139 8.65 4.81 1.65
C ASN A 139 7.64 5.19 0.55
N PHE A 140 7.43 4.33 -0.43
CA PHE A 140 6.45 4.51 -1.50
C PHE A 140 5.02 4.65 -0.94
N ILE A 141 4.58 3.72 -0.08
CA ILE A 141 3.25 3.75 0.55
C ILE A 141 3.05 5.04 1.33
N ILE A 142 4.01 5.41 2.19
CA ILE A 142 3.89 6.60 3.03
C ILE A 142 3.90 7.87 2.19
N ASN A 143 4.77 7.94 1.18
CA ASN A 143 4.81 9.09 0.29
C ASN A 143 3.46 9.28 -0.42
N ARG A 144 2.89 8.21 -0.97
CA ARG A 144 1.62 8.29 -1.70
C ARG A 144 0.43 8.59 -0.80
N CYS A 145 0.34 7.97 0.37
CA CYS A 145 -0.86 8.07 1.21
C CYS A 145 -0.85 9.24 2.21
N PHE A 146 0.32 9.78 2.56
CA PHE A 146 0.43 10.74 3.68
C PHE A 146 1.28 11.97 3.39
N ILE A 147 2.12 11.97 2.34
CA ILE A 147 2.95 13.13 2.00
C ILE A 147 2.38 13.90 0.81
N GLN A 148 1.84 13.21 -0.19
CA GLN A 148 1.20 13.87 -1.32
C GLN A 148 -0.15 14.46 -0.91
N GLU A 149 -0.49 15.61 -1.48
CA GLU A 149 -1.78 16.23 -1.23
C GLU A 149 -2.89 15.48 -1.97
N HIS A 150 -3.92 15.11 -1.21
CA HIS A 150 -5.17 14.58 -1.75
C HIS A 150 -6.20 15.70 -1.82
N LYS A 151 -7.02 15.72 -2.88
CA LYS A 151 -7.93 16.84 -3.13
C LYS A 151 -8.98 16.99 -2.04
N ASP A 152 -9.77 15.95 -1.82
CA ASP A 152 -11.00 16.02 -1.03
C ASP A 152 -11.20 14.82 -0.10
N TYR A 153 -10.22 13.93 0.04
CA TYR A 153 -10.28 12.77 0.91
C TYR A 153 -9.00 12.58 1.70
N THR A 154 -9.11 11.84 2.81
CA THR A 154 -8.00 11.38 3.63
C THR A 154 -7.75 9.90 3.41
N MET A 155 -6.49 9.49 3.42
CA MET A 155 -6.12 8.09 3.32
C MET A 155 -5.67 7.56 4.69
N THR A 156 -5.95 6.29 4.95
CA THR A 156 -5.37 5.56 6.08
C THR A 156 -4.90 4.20 5.61
N VAL A 157 -3.82 3.68 6.20
CA VAL A 157 -3.27 2.38 5.85
C VAL A 157 -3.20 1.50 7.09
N MET A 158 -3.70 0.28 6.99
CA MET A 158 -3.52 -0.78 7.97
C MET A 158 -2.67 -1.87 7.33
N MET A 159 -1.66 -2.36 8.06
CA MET A 159 -0.79 -3.44 7.58
C MET A 159 -0.64 -4.53 8.63
N ALA A 160 -0.69 -5.78 8.19
CA ALA A 160 -0.21 -6.92 8.93
C ALA A 160 1.16 -7.34 8.36
N THR A 161 2.17 -7.49 9.22
CA THR A 161 3.54 -7.78 8.79
C THR A 161 4.24 -8.66 9.83
N HIS A 162 5.11 -9.54 9.35
CA HIS A 162 6.07 -10.30 10.14
C HIS A 162 7.49 -9.70 10.03
N SER A 163 7.68 -8.67 9.21
CA SER A 163 9.00 -8.11 8.91
C SER A 163 9.56 -7.23 10.05
N PRO A 164 10.69 -7.62 10.66
CA PRO A 164 11.41 -6.74 11.57
C PRO A 164 11.99 -5.51 10.83
N TYR A 165 12.22 -5.61 9.53
CA TYR A 165 12.75 -4.51 8.71
C TYR A 165 11.73 -3.38 8.61
N ILE A 166 10.46 -3.70 8.35
CA ILE A 166 9.38 -2.71 8.26
C ILE A 166 9.24 -1.96 9.58
N ILE A 167 9.16 -2.66 10.71
CA ILE A 167 8.97 -2.00 12.02
C ILE A 167 10.18 -1.13 12.40
N ASN A 168 11.41 -1.60 12.15
CA ASN A 168 12.60 -0.78 12.38
C ASN A 168 12.64 0.45 11.46
N HIS A 169 12.18 0.33 10.21
CA HIS A 169 12.11 1.44 9.28
C HIS A 169 11.16 2.55 9.74
N LEU A 170 10.03 2.18 10.36
CA LEU A 170 9.09 3.16 10.92
C LEU A 170 9.77 4.08 11.95
N ASN A 171 10.69 3.55 12.77
CA ASN A 171 11.48 4.37 13.70
C ASN A 171 12.37 5.40 12.97
N LEU A 172 12.97 5.02 11.84
CA LEU A 172 13.73 5.95 11.01
C LEU A 172 12.83 7.07 10.46
N LEU A 173 11.64 6.74 9.98
CA LEU A 173 10.69 7.71 9.43
C LEU A 173 10.08 8.63 10.51
N ILE A 174 9.88 8.12 11.73
CA ILE A 174 9.54 8.93 12.91
C ILE A 174 10.67 9.93 13.19
N LYS A 175 11.92 9.46 13.21
CA LYS A 175 13.06 10.34 13.43
C LYS A 175 13.23 11.38 12.33
N ALA A 176 12.92 11.02 11.09
CA ALA A 176 12.91 11.92 9.95
C ALA A 176 11.87 13.04 10.14
N HIS A 177 10.66 12.69 10.56
CA HIS A 177 9.61 13.67 10.88
C HIS A 177 10.01 14.61 12.02
N ASP A 178 10.54 14.09 13.12
CA ASP A 178 10.99 14.89 14.26
C ASP A 178 12.13 15.88 13.90
N LYS A 179 12.89 15.58 12.83
CA LYS A 179 13.93 16.46 12.27
C LYS A 179 13.47 17.30 11.08
N ASP A 180 12.19 17.21 10.72
CA ASP A 180 11.61 17.78 9.51
C ASP A 180 12.41 17.49 8.22
N LYS A 181 12.81 16.22 8.06
CA LYS A 181 13.50 15.70 6.88
C LYS A 181 12.69 14.60 6.22
N LEU A 182 12.85 14.46 4.91
CA LEU A 182 12.38 13.31 4.16
C LEU A 182 13.51 12.29 4.02
N VAL A 183 13.19 11.02 4.21
CA VAL A 183 14.03 9.88 3.85
C VAL A 183 13.36 9.24 2.64
N GLU A 184 14.00 9.35 1.47
CA GLU A 184 13.45 8.84 0.20
C GLU A 184 11.99 9.27 -0.07
N GLY A 185 11.68 10.53 0.26
CA GLY A 185 10.34 11.10 0.05
C GLY A 185 9.32 10.74 1.14
N ALA A 186 9.70 10.04 2.21
CA ALA A 186 8.82 9.68 3.31
C ALA A 186 9.27 10.27 4.65
N LYS A 187 8.29 10.58 5.50
CA LYS A 187 8.43 10.85 6.94
C LYS A 187 7.10 10.50 7.61
N LEU A 188 7.13 10.13 8.89
CA LEU A 188 5.91 9.70 9.58
C LEU A 188 5.81 10.33 10.96
N ASN A 189 4.68 10.94 11.27
CA ASN A 189 4.47 11.51 12.60
C ASN A 189 4.15 10.40 13.61
N TYR A 190 4.85 10.41 14.75
CA TYR A 190 4.64 9.44 15.83
C TYR A 190 3.20 9.41 16.36
N THR A 191 2.47 10.53 16.32
CA THR A 191 1.08 10.56 16.81
C THR A 191 0.10 9.89 15.86
N ASP A 192 0.45 9.80 14.58
CA ASP A 192 -0.44 9.34 13.51
C ASP A 192 -0.18 7.86 13.16
N LEU A 193 0.63 7.18 13.98
CA LEU A 193 0.99 5.77 13.86
C LEU A 193 0.59 5.00 15.11
N SER A 194 0.02 3.81 14.91
CA SER A 194 -0.21 2.80 15.94
C SER A 194 0.37 1.47 15.50
N VAL A 195 1.12 0.80 16.38
CA VAL A 195 1.76 -0.49 16.07
C VAL A 195 1.48 -1.45 17.21
N TYR A 196 0.89 -2.59 16.87
CA TYR A 196 0.51 -3.60 17.84
C TYR A 196 1.10 -4.95 17.48
N GLN A 197 1.50 -5.71 18.50
CA GLN A 197 1.81 -7.12 18.37
C GLN A 197 0.59 -7.94 18.79
N ILE A 198 0.28 -8.97 18.02
CA ILE A 198 -0.71 -9.99 18.40
C ILE A 198 0.06 -11.27 18.72
N ALA A 199 0.05 -11.69 19.98
CA ALA A 199 0.71 -12.91 20.45
C ALA A 199 -0.07 -13.52 21.63
N ASP A 200 -0.14 -14.85 21.70
CA ASP A 200 -0.81 -15.58 22.79
C ASP A 200 -2.25 -15.12 23.09
N GLY A 201 -3.01 -14.77 22.05
CA GLY A 201 -4.38 -14.26 22.17
C GLY A 201 -4.49 -12.88 22.82
N ARG A 202 -3.38 -12.14 22.93
CA ARG A 202 -3.32 -10.77 23.45
C ARG A 202 -2.82 -9.79 22.40
N ILE A 203 -3.21 -8.53 22.58
CA ILE A 203 -2.73 -7.39 21.79
C ILE A 203 -1.86 -6.53 22.71
N THR A 204 -0.65 -6.23 22.27
CA THR A 204 0.33 -5.41 23.00
C THR A 204 0.70 -4.21 22.15
N ASP A 205 0.60 -3.00 22.71
CA ASP A 205 1.10 -1.77 22.07
C ASP A 205 2.63 -1.76 22.08
N LEU A 206 3.23 -1.58 20.91
CA LEU A 206 4.69 -1.53 20.76
C LEU A 206 5.25 -0.10 20.90
N LYS A 207 4.41 0.92 21.06
CA LYS A 207 4.86 2.31 21.21
C LYS A 207 5.53 2.55 22.56
N ILE A 208 6.79 2.98 22.53
CA ILE A 208 7.54 3.48 23.68
C ILE A 208 7.37 4.99 23.76
N GLN A 209 6.41 5.45 24.56
CA GLN A 209 6.01 6.86 24.62
C GLN A 209 7.15 7.83 24.99
N ASN A 210 8.00 7.44 25.95
CA ASN A 210 9.07 8.30 26.46
C ASN A 210 10.16 8.57 25.42
N GLU A 211 10.38 7.64 24.49
CA GLU A 211 11.47 7.70 23.50
C GLU A 211 10.96 8.04 22.10
N ARG A 212 9.64 8.08 21.89
CA ARG A 212 8.99 8.21 20.57
C ARG A 212 9.49 7.15 19.58
N LEU A 213 9.60 5.92 20.06
CA LEU A 213 10.05 4.75 19.29
C LEU A 213 9.02 3.63 19.34
N ILE A 214 9.14 2.68 18.42
CA ILE A 214 8.44 1.41 18.38
C ILE A 214 9.41 0.32 18.85
N ASN A 215 8.99 -0.48 19.83
CA ASN A 215 9.74 -1.61 20.33
C ASN A 215 9.83 -2.71 19.26
N THR A 216 11.04 -2.97 18.77
CA THR A 216 11.30 -3.97 17.73
C THR A 216 11.90 -5.26 18.28
N ASN A 217 12.24 -5.32 19.58
CA ASN A 217 12.90 -6.48 20.19
C ASN A 217 12.05 -7.75 20.07
N VAL A 218 10.73 -7.61 20.14
CA VAL A 218 9.78 -8.72 20.06
C VAL A 218 9.78 -9.47 18.72
N LEU A 219 10.37 -8.88 17.68
CA LEU A 219 10.54 -9.55 16.38
C LEU A 219 11.94 -10.15 16.21
N SER A 220 12.84 -9.90 17.17
CA SER A 220 14.22 -10.38 17.18
C SER A 220 14.43 -11.57 18.13
N ASP A 221 13.44 -11.95 18.94
CA ASP A 221 13.54 -13.04 19.90
C ASP A 221 13.95 -14.36 19.22
N THR A 222 13.36 -14.68 18.07
CA THR A 222 13.75 -15.86 17.27
C THR A 222 15.22 -15.84 16.85
N ILE A 223 15.77 -14.65 16.56
CA ILE A 223 17.18 -14.51 16.18
C ILE A 223 18.07 -14.74 17.41
N ASN A 224 17.68 -14.19 18.56
CA ASN A 224 18.40 -14.41 19.82
C ASN A 224 18.42 -15.90 20.20
N ASP A 225 17.28 -16.60 20.10
CA ASP A 225 17.18 -18.03 20.37
C ASP A 225 18.09 -18.88 19.47
N ILE A 226 18.27 -18.48 18.21
CA ILE A 226 19.20 -19.13 17.28
C ILE A 226 20.65 -18.95 17.76
N TYR A 227 21.02 -17.73 18.17
CA TYR A 227 22.36 -17.44 18.68
C TYR A 227 22.65 -18.15 20.00
N ASP A 228 21.68 -18.21 20.90
CA ASP A 228 21.82 -18.90 22.18
C ASP A 228 22.06 -20.40 21.94
N LYS A 229 21.26 -21.05 21.08
CA LYS A 229 21.49 -22.44 20.67
C LYS A 229 22.83 -22.66 19.98
N TYR A 230 23.31 -21.68 19.21
CA TYR A 230 24.64 -21.77 18.58
C TYR A 230 25.75 -21.74 19.62
N ASN A 231 25.65 -20.86 20.63
CA ASN A 231 26.65 -20.73 21.69
C ASN A 231 26.65 -21.93 22.66
N GLU A 232 25.55 -22.67 22.75
CA GLU A 232 25.44 -23.91 23.52
C GLU A 232 26.12 -25.13 22.86
N LEU A 233 26.43 -25.06 21.55
CA LEU A 233 27.12 -26.11 20.78
C LEU A 233 28.64 -25.95 20.80
#